data_AF-A0A816A502-F1
#
_entry.id   AF-A0A816A502-F1
#
_cell.length_a   1.000
_cell.length_b   1.000
_cell.length_c   1.000
_cell.angle_alpha   90.00
_cell.angle_beta   90.00
_cell.angle_gamma   90.00
#
_symmetry.space_group_name_H-M   'P 1'
#
loop_
_entity.id
_entity.type
_entity.pdbx_description
1 polymer ?
#
loop_
_entity_poly.entity_id
_entity_poly.type
_entity_poly.pdbx_seq_one_letter_code
_entity_poly.pdbx_strand_id
1 'polypeptide(L)'
;MKPDGSRSHPVRSCRDITDYYPTKPNGFYFIDPNEGSKNDAVLVYCKLTQRLTCVNATNGLIQSHMFSKNRIHYGKNIRLLGDLQQSELIYDMETIQLRFLRILSEQGSQTVIFNCHSGNIDVLKHDIKLRTKNGMIYRMHSLNDDSLRYNIIKDDCK
;
A
#
# COMPACT_ATOMS: atom_id res chain seq x y z
N MET A 1 -3.48 -15.03 29.58
CA MET A 1 -4.24 -13.81 29.17
C MET A 1 -4.45 -13.87 27.66
N LYS A 2 -5.63 -13.46 27.15
CA LYS A 2 -5.83 -13.28 25.70
C LYS A 2 -5.19 -11.94 25.29
N PRO A 3 -4.40 -11.90 24.20
CA PRO A 3 -3.80 -10.64 23.74
C PRO A 3 -4.89 -9.66 23.33
N ASP A 4 -4.76 -8.39 23.72
CA ASP A 4 -5.81 -7.36 23.59
C ASP A 4 -5.45 -6.25 22.59
N GLY A 5 -4.28 -6.37 21.95
CA GLY A 5 -3.75 -5.40 21.00
C GLY A 5 -3.00 -4.25 21.67
N SER A 6 -2.72 -4.33 22.97
CA SER A 6 -1.81 -3.43 23.66
C SER A 6 -0.34 -3.76 23.32
N ARG A 7 0.58 -2.81 23.55
CA ARG A 7 2.02 -3.05 23.33
C ARG A 7 2.57 -4.20 24.18
N SER A 8 2.02 -4.42 25.38
CA SER A 8 2.45 -5.51 26.26
C SER A 8 1.89 -6.87 25.85
N HIS A 9 0.75 -6.88 25.15
CA HIS A 9 0.04 -8.07 24.66
C HIS A 9 -0.48 -7.87 23.23
N PRO A 10 0.42 -7.78 22.23
CA PRO A 10 0.02 -7.61 20.84
C PRO A 10 -0.75 -8.84 20.35
N VAL A 11 -1.70 -8.60 19.44
CA VAL A 11 -2.44 -9.66 18.74
C VAL A 11 -1.73 -10.05 17.45
N ARG A 12 -1.98 -11.25 16.91
CA ARG A 12 -1.32 -11.67 15.67
C ARG A 12 -1.77 -10.85 14.44
N SER A 13 -3.05 -10.46 14.41
CA SER A 13 -3.64 -9.61 13.38
C SER A 13 -4.87 -8.84 13.91
N CYS A 14 -5.36 -7.84 13.17
CA CYS A 14 -6.60 -7.14 13.53
C CYS A 14 -7.84 -8.07 13.52
N ARG A 15 -7.79 -9.18 12.78
CA ARG A 15 -8.86 -10.19 12.77
C ARG A 15 -9.03 -10.82 14.15
N ASP A 16 -7.92 -11.14 14.82
CA ASP A 16 -7.93 -11.72 16.17
C ASP A 16 -8.62 -10.81 17.19
N ILE A 17 -8.45 -9.49 17.06
CA ILE A 17 -9.15 -8.52 17.92
C ILE A 17 -10.66 -8.65 17.73
N THR A 18 -11.12 -8.77 16.49
CA THR A 18 -12.55 -8.90 16.18
C THR A 18 -13.11 -10.21 16.74
N ASP A 19 -12.34 -11.29 16.66
CA ASP A 19 -12.76 -12.63 17.12
C ASP A 19 -12.81 -12.73 18.66
N TYR A 20 -11.89 -12.06 19.37
CA TYR A 20 -11.84 -12.08 20.84
C TYR A 20 -12.59 -10.94 21.52
N TYR A 21 -12.70 -9.79 20.86
CA TYR A 21 -13.26 -8.54 21.41
C TYR A 21 -14.16 -7.83 20.38
N PRO A 22 -15.33 -8.40 20.05
CA PRO A 22 -16.18 -7.91 18.96
C PRO A 22 -16.74 -6.49 19.17
N THR A 23 -16.69 -5.96 20.39
CA THR A 23 -17.14 -4.61 20.73
C THR A 23 -16.04 -3.55 20.67
N LYS A 24 -14.77 -3.94 20.42
CA LYS A 24 -13.68 -2.98 20.28
C LYS A 24 -13.90 -2.08 19.05
N PRO A 25 -13.63 -0.77 19.15
CA PRO A 25 -13.79 0.14 18.04
C PRO A 25 -12.65 0.02 17.03
N ASN A 26 -12.85 0.56 15.83
CA ASN A 26 -11.73 0.82 14.93
C ASN A 26 -10.70 1.73 15.62
N GLY A 27 -9.42 1.51 15.37
CA GLY A 27 -8.37 2.25 16.04
C GLY A 27 -6.97 1.69 15.82
N PHE A 28 -6.00 2.26 16.54
CA PHE A 28 -4.63 1.80 16.52
C PHE A 28 -4.41 0.67 17.53
N TYR A 29 -3.79 -0.41 17.08
CA TYR A 29 -3.46 -1.58 17.90
C TYR A 29 -2.07 -2.10 17.54
N PHE A 30 -1.40 -2.70 18.52
CA PHE A 30 -0.15 -3.41 18.29
C PHE A 30 -0.46 -4.82 17.81
N ILE A 31 0.14 -5.17 16.67
CA ILE A 31 0.10 -6.52 16.11
C ILE A 31 1.50 -7.14 16.07
N ASP A 32 1.56 -8.46 16.14
CA ASP A 32 2.78 -9.25 16.05
C ASP A 32 2.58 -10.47 15.11
N PRO A 33 2.54 -10.25 13.77
CA PRO A 33 2.30 -11.31 12.79
C PRO A 33 3.26 -12.50 12.82
N ASN A 34 4.57 -12.25 13.01
CA ASN A 34 5.62 -13.28 13.06
C ASN A 34 5.66 -14.03 14.39
N GLU A 35 4.97 -13.53 15.41
CA GLU A 35 4.99 -14.05 16.78
C GLU A 35 6.42 -14.05 17.37
N GLY A 36 6.59 -14.76 18.50
CA GLY A 36 7.88 -14.86 19.18
C GLY A 36 8.13 -13.66 20.09
N SER A 37 9.03 -12.76 19.69
CA SER A 37 9.46 -11.66 20.55
C SER A 37 8.63 -10.42 20.31
N LYS A 38 7.62 -10.18 21.15
CA LYS A 38 6.74 -8.97 21.14
C LYS A 38 7.42 -7.59 21.08
N ASN A 39 8.75 -7.52 21.22
CA ASN A 39 9.52 -6.28 21.11
C ASN A 39 9.55 -5.73 19.67
N ASP A 40 9.33 -6.56 18.65
CA ASP A 40 9.22 -6.15 17.24
C ASP A 40 7.76 -6.00 16.77
N ALA A 41 6.81 -5.97 17.71
CA ALA A 41 5.41 -5.72 17.43
C ALA A 41 5.21 -4.32 16.82
N VAL A 42 4.30 -4.23 15.86
CA VAL A 42 4.10 -3.05 15.02
C VAL A 42 2.74 -2.41 15.29
N LEU A 43 2.70 -1.09 15.31
CA LEU A 43 1.46 -0.33 15.49
C LEU A 43 0.76 -0.17 14.13
N VAL A 44 -0.47 -0.64 14.04
CA VAL A 44 -1.27 -0.58 12.80
C VAL A 44 -2.64 -0.01 13.07
N TYR A 45 -3.32 0.46 12.03
CA TYR A 45 -4.73 0.84 12.13
C TYR A 45 -5.62 -0.35 11.79
N CYS A 46 -6.47 -0.75 12.72
CA CYS A 46 -7.45 -1.81 12.53
C CYS A 46 -8.82 -1.23 12.18
N LYS A 47 -9.35 -1.58 11.00
CA LYS A 47 -10.77 -1.41 10.68
C LYS A 47 -11.51 -2.68 11.06
N LEU A 48 -11.76 -2.87 12.36
CA LEU A 48 -12.39 -4.06 12.94
C LEU A 48 -13.79 -4.33 12.35
N THR A 49 -14.57 -3.30 12.04
CA THR A 49 -15.87 -3.48 11.37
C THR A 49 -15.76 -4.12 9.98
N GLN A 50 -14.60 -4.02 9.34
CA GLN A 50 -14.28 -4.61 8.03
C GLN A 50 -13.24 -5.74 8.14
N ARG A 51 -12.78 -6.06 9.35
CA ARG A 51 -11.68 -7.01 9.64
C ARG A 51 -10.38 -6.73 8.87
N LEU A 52 -10.05 -5.45 8.64
CA LEU A 52 -8.85 -5.07 7.90
C LEU A 52 -7.71 -4.65 8.84
N THR A 53 -6.50 -5.09 8.50
CA THR A 53 -5.24 -4.60 9.03
C THR A 53 -4.64 -3.59 8.05
N CYS A 54 -4.52 -2.32 8.44
CA CYS A 54 -3.99 -1.26 7.58
C CYS A 54 -2.59 -0.85 8.01
N VAL A 55 -1.62 -1.01 7.11
CA VAL A 55 -0.22 -0.59 7.29
C VAL A 55 0.00 0.71 6.52
N ASN A 56 0.50 1.74 7.21
CA ASN A 56 0.74 3.04 6.60
C ASN A 56 2.07 3.05 5.84
N ALA A 57 2.11 3.83 4.75
CA ALA A 57 3.35 4.18 4.08
C ALA A 57 4.09 5.25 4.91
N THR A 58 5.40 5.08 5.13
CA THR A 58 6.25 6.07 5.82
C THR A 58 6.55 7.27 4.94
N ASN A 59 6.65 7.06 3.62
CA ASN A 59 6.86 8.10 2.62
C ASN A 59 5.59 8.39 1.82
N GLY A 60 4.46 8.57 2.53
CA GLY A 60 3.12 8.72 1.95
C GLY A 60 2.94 9.83 0.89
N LEU A 61 3.93 10.71 0.71
CA LEU A 61 4.02 11.65 -0.40
C LEU A 61 5.38 11.55 -1.07
N ILE A 62 5.40 11.04 -2.30
CA ILE A 62 6.57 11.06 -3.17
C ILE A 62 6.47 12.31 -4.04
N GLN A 63 7.21 13.36 -3.66
CA GLN A 63 7.22 14.62 -4.40
C GLN A 63 8.07 14.51 -5.65
N SER A 64 7.45 14.69 -6.81
CA SER A 64 8.12 14.67 -8.10
C SER A 64 8.72 16.04 -8.44
N HIS A 65 9.67 16.52 -7.65
CA HIS A 65 10.45 17.72 -8.01
C HIS A 65 11.25 17.56 -9.32
N MET A 66 11.22 16.36 -9.93
CA MET A 66 11.92 15.98 -11.14
C MET A 66 11.10 15.96 -12.45
N PHE A 67 9.82 16.36 -12.45
CA PHE A 67 9.12 16.66 -13.73
C PHE A 67 9.53 18.05 -14.25
N SER A 68 10.84 18.31 -14.31
CA SER A 68 11.37 19.56 -14.84
C SER A 68 11.02 19.66 -16.32
N LYS A 69 10.42 20.81 -16.68
CA LYS A 69 9.72 21.17 -17.92
C LYS A 69 10.45 20.92 -19.26
N ASN A 70 11.64 20.32 -19.27
CA ASN A 70 12.50 20.22 -20.46
C ASN A 70 12.83 18.78 -20.91
N ARG A 71 12.15 17.73 -20.41
CA ARG A 71 12.48 16.33 -20.81
C ARG A 71 11.30 15.41 -21.13
N ILE A 72 10.09 15.92 -21.28
CA ILE A 72 9.01 15.11 -21.87
C ILE A 72 9.09 15.23 -23.40
N HIS A 73 10.12 14.62 -23.99
CA HIS A 73 10.04 14.27 -25.39
C HIS A 73 9.01 13.13 -25.49
N TYR A 74 7.88 13.39 -26.13
CA TYR A 74 6.95 12.39 -26.61
C TYR A 74 7.64 11.53 -27.67
N GLY A 75 8.49 10.61 -27.20
CA GLY A 75 9.44 9.88 -28.03
C GLY A 75 10.07 8.71 -27.27
N LYS A 76 9.42 7.56 -27.37
CA LYS A 76 9.96 6.19 -27.19
C LYS A 76 10.60 5.74 -25.87
N ASN A 77 10.81 6.58 -24.85
CA ASN A 77 11.38 6.11 -23.57
C ASN A 77 10.61 6.64 -22.36
N ILE A 78 9.47 6.01 -22.04
CA ILE A 78 8.76 6.24 -20.78
C ILE A 78 9.62 5.66 -19.66
N ARG A 79 10.35 6.52 -18.95
CA ARG A 79 11.07 6.15 -17.73
C ARG A 79 10.02 5.83 -16.67
N LEU A 80 10.09 4.64 -16.08
CA LEU A 80 9.29 4.33 -14.90
C LEU A 80 9.70 5.30 -13.81
N LEU A 81 8.75 5.83 -13.04
CA LEU A 81 9.09 6.58 -11.82
C LEU A 81 10.04 5.75 -10.95
N GLY A 82 9.84 4.42 -10.93
CA GLY A 82 10.67 3.39 -10.29
C GLY A 82 12.15 3.37 -10.66
N ASP A 83 12.53 3.89 -11.83
CA ASP A 83 13.93 3.97 -12.26
C ASP A 83 14.64 5.23 -11.73
N LEU A 84 13.87 6.18 -11.19
CA LEU A 84 14.37 7.24 -10.33
C LEU A 84 14.40 6.66 -8.91
N GLN A 85 15.58 6.61 -8.29
CA GLN A 85 15.87 5.95 -7.00
C GLN A 85 15.04 6.42 -5.78
N GLN A 86 13.97 7.21 -5.97
CA GLN A 86 13.19 7.87 -4.91
C GLN A 86 11.67 7.69 -5.05
N SER A 87 11.21 6.66 -5.74
CA SER A 87 9.77 6.46 -6.02
C SER A 87 9.15 5.17 -5.46
N GLU A 88 9.91 4.38 -4.69
CA GLU A 88 9.38 3.20 -4.01
C GLU A 88 8.59 3.61 -2.77
N LEU A 89 7.39 3.05 -2.57
CA LEU A 89 6.62 3.22 -1.34
C LEU A 89 7.20 2.32 -0.24
N ILE A 90 7.62 2.95 0.85
CA ILE A 90 8.14 2.31 2.05
C ILE A 90 7.02 2.27 3.08
N TYR A 91 6.89 1.17 3.80
CA TYR A 91 5.85 0.97 4.82
C TYR A 91 6.45 0.95 6.21
N ASP A 92 5.64 1.35 7.20
CA ASP A 92 6.02 1.34 8.61
C ASP A 92 5.90 -0.07 9.20
N MET A 93 6.58 -1.02 8.57
CA MET A 93 6.58 -2.43 8.92
C MET A 93 7.80 -3.13 8.32
N GLU A 94 8.54 -3.83 9.18
CA GLU A 94 9.65 -4.72 8.82
C GLU A 94 9.26 -5.78 7.78
N THR A 95 10.20 -6.21 6.94
CA THR A 95 9.90 -7.14 5.83
C THR A 95 9.40 -8.50 6.34
N ILE A 96 9.89 -8.97 7.49
CA ILE A 96 9.44 -10.23 8.10
C ILE A 96 7.99 -10.11 8.57
N GLN A 97 7.66 -9.04 9.30
CA GLN A 97 6.29 -8.79 9.76
C GLN A 97 5.31 -8.70 8.59
N LEU A 98 5.68 -8.00 7.52
CA LEU A 98 4.83 -7.88 6.32
C LEU A 98 4.61 -9.22 5.60
N ARG A 99 5.62 -10.11 5.59
CA ARG A 99 5.47 -11.46 5.00
C ARG A 99 4.50 -12.31 5.80
N PHE A 100 4.58 -12.31 7.12
CA PHE A 100 3.63 -13.05 7.96
C PHE A 100 2.22 -12.47 7.85
N LEU A 101 2.09 -11.14 7.84
CA LEU A 101 0.79 -10.50 7.64
C LEU A 101 0.15 -10.91 6.29
N ARG A 102 0.97 -11.04 5.24
CA ARG A 102 0.49 -11.56 3.94
C ARG A 102 0.00 -13.01 4.02
N ILE A 103 0.67 -13.87 4.80
CA ILE A 103 0.24 -15.28 5.00
C ILE A 103 -1.09 -15.34 5.76
N LEU A 104 -1.30 -14.41 6.70
CA LEU A 104 -2.51 -14.33 7.54
C LEU A 104 -3.70 -13.67 6.85
N SER A 105 -3.49 -13.11 5.66
CA SER A 105 -4.50 -12.35 4.93
C SER A 105 -4.97 -13.12 3.70
N GLU A 106 -6.28 -13.16 3.49
CA GLU A 106 -6.87 -13.74 2.28
C GLU A 106 -6.59 -12.87 1.04
N GLN A 107 -6.63 -11.55 1.22
CA GLN A 107 -6.42 -10.57 0.16
C GLN A 107 -5.77 -9.30 0.72
N GLY A 108 -5.09 -8.56 -0.17
CA GLY A 108 -4.54 -7.24 0.12
C GLY A 108 -5.01 -6.24 -0.91
N SER A 109 -5.27 -5.00 -0.49
CA SER A 109 -5.62 -3.89 -1.38
C SER A 109 -4.84 -2.65 -1.00
N GLN A 110 -4.53 -1.83 -2.00
CA GLN A 110 -3.85 -0.56 -1.82
C GLN A 110 -4.47 0.47 -2.75
N THR A 111 -4.67 1.69 -2.23
CA THR A 111 -5.04 2.86 -3.03
C THR A 111 -3.83 3.77 -3.15
N VAL A 112 -3.52 4.20 -4.38
CA VAL A 112 -2.43 5.14 -4.67
C VAL A 112 -3.04 6.36 -5.34
N ILE A 113 -2.66 7.55 -4.87
CA ILE A 113 -3.13 8.82 -5.42
C ILE A 113 -1.99 9.45 -6.22
N PHE A 114 -2.25 9.77 -7.48
CA PHE A 114 -1.32 10.49 -8.35
C PHE A 114 -1.81 11.93 -8.49
N ASN A 115 -1.00 12.89 -8.04
CA ASN A 115 -1.30 14.32 -8.17
C ASN A 115 -0.68 14.86 -9.46
N CYS A 116 -1.51 15.31 -10.40
CA CYS A 116 -1.07 15.98 -11.62
C CYS A 116 -1.05 17.51 -11.43
N HIS A 117 -0.03 18.18 -11.97
CA HIS A 117 0.01 19.64 -12.05
C HIS A 117 -0.42 20.05 -13.47
N SER A 118 -1.35 20.99 -13.60
CA SER A 118 -1.82 21.62 -14.85
C SER A 118 -2.77 20.85 -15.80
N GLY A 119 -3.51 19.84 -15.33
CA GLY A 119 -4.73 19.33 -16.00
C GLY A 119 -4.58 18.80 -17.43
N ASN A 120 -3.36 18.54 -17.91
CA ASN A 120 -3.10 18.08 -19.29
C ASN A 120 -2.47 16.69 -19.34
N ILE A 121 -2.54 15.93 -18.23
CA ILE A 121 -2.15 14.52 -18.20
C ILE A 121 -3.44 13.73 -18.17
N ASP A 122 -4.05 13.57 -19.34
CA ASP A 122 -5.14 12.61 -19.51
C ASP A 122 -4.59 11.21 -19.15
N VAL A 123 -4.89 10.76 -17.93
CA VAL A 123 -4.43 9.48 -17.37
C VAL A 123 -4.97 8.31 -18.18
N LEU A 124 -6.12 8.51 -18.84
CA LEU A 124 -6.68 7.51 -19.75
C LEU A 124 -5.85 7.36 -21.04
N LYS A 125 -5.12 8.41 -21.44
CA LYS A 125 -4.18 8.37 -22.58
C LYS A 125 -2.76 8.00 -22.19
N HIS A 126 -2.36 8.24 -20.94
CA HIS A 126 -1.01 7.95 -20.45
C HIS A 126 -1.05 6.77 -19.48
N ASP A 127 -0.67 5.57 -19.96
CA ASP A 127 -0.63 4.32 -19.19
C ASP A 127 0.30 4.41 -17.97
N ILE A 128 -0.24 4.87 -16.82
CA ILE A 128 0.47 4.87 -15.54
C ILE A 128 0.72 3.40 -15.15
N LYS A 129 1.98 3.08 -14.87
CA LYS A 129 2.41 1.71 -14.51
C LYS A 129 2.76 1.66 -13.04
N LEU A 130 2.18 0.71 -12.31
CA LEU A 130 2.49 0.45 -10.91
C LEU A 130 3.34 -0.82 -10.81
N ARG A 131 4.55 -0.72 -10.26
CA ARG A 131 5.44 -1.87 -10.09
C ARG A 131 5.34 -2.39 -8.66
N THR A 132 5.17 -3.71 -8.50
CA THR A 132 5.18 -4.38 -7.19
C THR A 132 6.59 -4.80 -6.78
N LYS A 133 6.78 -5.12 -5.49
CA LYS A 133 8.07 -5.60 -4.94
C LYS A 133 8.59 -6.88 -5.61
N ASN A 134 7.70 -7.74 -6.13
CA ASN A 134 8.08 -8.94 -6.88
C ASN A 134 8.26 -8.71 -8.39
N GLY A 135 8.27 -7.45 -8.85
CA GLY A 135 8.55 -7.09 -10.25
C GLY A 135 7.36 -7.16 -11.21
N MET A 136 6.16 -7.48 -10.74
CA MET A 136 4.95 -7.42 -11.56
C MET A 136 4.58 -5.96 -11.84
N ILE A 137 3.93 -5.72 -12.97
CA ILE A 137 3.53 -4.38 -13.40
C ILE A 137 2.04 -4.37 -13.63
N TYR A 138 1.33 -3.55 -12.85
CA TYR A 138 -0.09 -3.29 -13.04
C TYR A 138 -0.31 -2.11 -14.00
N ARG A 139 -1.32 -2.23 -14.86
CA ARG A 139 -1.69 -1.26 -15.90
C ARG A 139 -3.20 -1.05 -15.96
N MET A 140 -3.64 0.07 -16.54
CA MET A 140 -5.07 0.30 -16.76
C MET A 140 -5.59 -0.57 -17.93
N HIS A 141 -4.85 -0.58 -19.03
CA HIS A 141 -5.15 -1.40 -20.21
C HIS A 141 -4.20 -2.60 -20.26
N SER A 142 -4.51 -3.64 -19.48
CA SER A 142 -3.83 -4.93 -19.64
C SER A 142 -4.47 -5.69 -20.81
N LEU A 143 -3.72 -5.88 -21.89
CA LEU A 143 -4.23 -6.53 -23.11
C LEU A 143 -4.38 -8.06 -22.99
N ASN A 144 -3.61 -8.68 -22.09
CA ASN A 144 -3.42 -10.13 -22.06
C ASN A 144 -3.63 -10.79 -20.68
N ASP A 145 -3.79 -10.01 -19.60
CA ASP A 145 -3.94 -10.54 -18.25
C ASP A 145 -4.72 -9.57 -17.35
N ASP A 146 -6.00 -9.85 -17.13
CA ASP A 146 -6.87 -9.06 -16.27
C ASP A 146 -6.43 -9.07 -14.80
N SER A 147 -5.62 -10.04 -14.36
CA SER A 147 -5.12 -10.10 -12.97
C SER A 147 -4.10 -9.00 -12.66
N LEU A 148 -3.51 -8.40 -13.70
CA LEU A 148 -2.56 -7.27 -13.59
C LEU A 148 -3.23 -5.93 -13.92
N ARG A 149 -4.56 -5.85 -13.86
CA ARG A 149 -5.30 -4.61 -14.07
C ARG A 149 -5.59 -3.90 -12.74
N TYR A 150 -5.31 -2.61 -12.66
CA TYR A 150 -5.81 -1.77 -11.56
C TYR A 150 -7.11 -1.05 -11.96
N ASN A 151 -7.88 -0.64 -10.96
CA ASN A 151 -9.11 0.12 -11.15
C ASN A 151 -8.90 1.60 -10.82
N ILE A 152 -9.44 2.50 -11.64
CA ILE A 152 -9.48 3.93 -11.37
C ILE A 152 -10.72 4.25 -10.54
N ILE A 153 -10.52 4.78 -9.33
CA ILE A 153 -11.61 5.19 -8.45
C ILE A 153 -12.12 6.59 -8.84
N LYS A 154 -11.20 7.51 -9.17
CA LYS A 154 -11.48 8.89 -9.56
C LYS A 154 -10.35 9.42 -10.45
N ASP A 155 -10.71 10.19 -11.48
CA ASP A 155 -9.76 10.88 -12.37
C ASP A 155 -10.19 12.33 -12.58
N ASP A 156 -9.49 13.24 -11.91
CA ASP A 156 -9.65 14.69 -12.00
C ASP A 156 -8.50 15.34 -12.80
N CYS A 157 -7.67 14.55 -13.51
CA CYS A 157 -6.50 15.03 -14.25
C CYS A 157 -6.79 15.34 -15.74
N LYS A 158 -8.06 15.41 -16.10
CA LYS A 158 -8.58 15.67 -17.45
C LYS A 158 -8.47 17.13 -17.88
#